data_AF-A0A2Z2HRR9-F1
#
_entry.id   AF-A0A2Z2HRR9-F1
#
_cell.length_a   1.000
_cell.length_b   1.000
_cell.length_c   1.000
_cell.angle_alpha   90.00
_cell.angle_beta   90.00
_cell.angle_gamma   90.00
#
_symmetry.space_group_name_H-M   'P 1'
#
loop_
_entity.id
_entity.type
_entity.pdbx_description
1 polymer ?
#
loop_
_entity_poly.entity_id
_entity_poly.type
_entity_poly.pdbx_seq_one_letter_code
_entity_poly.pdbx_strand_id
1 'polypeptide(L)'
;MSRLLLGIIVGIPLAWHLGLTAVAYWDAGRVGLEPPLKWAAITFFVPLFGFFIYLFERSELDYNPDEDPYKGHNFNIHPSRADDAPLRSRGDDRLDTDLEVERWGEDGDGDADGASSGGRGDAPTGAGEADDGETSHDDRS
;
A
#
# COMPACT_ATOMS: atom_id res chain seq x y z
N MET A 1 -3.07 -21.99 -22.18
CA MET A 1 -3.19 -22.98 -21.09
C MET A 1 -3.93 -24.22 -21.60
N SER A 2 -3.45 -25.45 -21.38
CA SER A 2 -4.22 -26.63 -21.77
C SER A 2 -5.43 -26.82 -20.85
N ARG A 3 -6.57 -27.26 -21.40
CA ARG A 3 -7.83 -27.43 -20.63
C ARG A 3 -7.67 -28.40 -19.46
N LEU A 4 -6.86 -29.45 -19.64
CA LEU A 4 -6.54 -30.42 -18.60
C LEU A 4 -5.74 -29.78 -17.46
N LEU A 5 -4.71 -28.98 -17.78
CA LEU A 5 -3.91 -28.30 -16.76
C LEU A 5 -4.75 -27.27 -15.99
N LEU A 6 -5.61 -26.51 -16.69
CA LEU A 6 -6.58 -25.62 -16.04
C LEU A 6 -7.50 -26.39 -15.09
N GLY A 7 -8.04 -27.53 -15.54
CA GLY A 7 -8.88 -28.40 -14.74
C GLY A 7 -8.18 -28.91 -13.48
N ILE A 8 -6.88 -29.23 -13.56
CA ILE A 8 -6.09 -29.67 -12.39
C ILE A 8 -5.87 -28.50 -11.42
N ILE A 9 -5.45 -27.33 -11.94
CA ILE A 9 -5.14 -26.15 -11.12
C ILE A 9 -6.36 -25.64 -10.37
N VAL A 10 -7.55 -25.72 -10.99
CA VAL A 10 -8.80 -25.26 -10.35
C VAL A 10 -9.46 -26.39 -9.56
N GLY A 11 -9.47 -27.59 -10.11
CA GLY A 11 -10.21 -28.73 -9.58
C GLY A 11 -9.63 -29.29 -8.28
N ILE A 12 -8.30 -29.44 -8.18
CA ILE A 12 -7.67 -29.99 -6.96
C ILE A 12 -7.93 -29.08 -5.76
N PRO A 13 -7.69 -27.75 -5.82
CA PRO A 13 -7.99 -26.85 -4.71
C PRO A 13 -9.47 -26.83 -4.34
N LEU A 14 -10.38 -26.85 -5.33
CA LEU A 14 -11.82 -26.91 -5.07
C LEU A 14 -12.21 -28.20 -4.35
N ALA A 15 -11.70 -29.35 -4.81
CA ALA A 15 -11.97 -30.63 -4.16
C ALA A 15 -11.44 -30.66 -2.72
N TRP A 16 -10.24 -30.14 -2.49
CA TRP A 16 -9.66 -30.03 -1.15
C TRP A 16 -10.48 -29.13 -0.24
N HIS A 17 -10.90 -27.96 -0.74
CA HIS A 17 -11.73 -27.01 0.00
C HIS A 17 -13.08 -27.60 0.42
N LEU A 18 -13.75 -28.29 -0.50
CA LEU A 18 -15.00 -29.00 -0.22
C LEU A 18 -14.79 -30.15 0.77
N GLY A 19 -13.68 -30.90 0.64
CA GLY A 19 -13.30 -31.95 1.57
C GLY A 19 -13.11 -31.43 2.99
N LEU A 20 -12.35 -30.34 3.17
CA LEU A 20 -12.14 -29.69 4.46
C LEU A 20 -13.44 -29.14 5.05
N THR A 21 -14.31 -28.57 4.22
CA THR A 21 -15.63 -28.08 4.65
C THR A 21 -16.50 -29.23 5.19
N ALA A 22 -16.49 -30.38 4.51
CA ALA A 22 -17.21 -31.58 4.97
C ALA A 22 -16.61 -32.15 6.26
N VAL A 23 -15.28 -32.16 6.39
CA VAL A 23 -14.59 -32.56 7.63
C VAL A 23 -14.98 -31.64 8.78
N ALA A 24 -14.97 -30.31 8.58
CA ALA A 24 -15.37 -29.34 9.59
C ALA A 24 -16.82 -29.54 10.05
N TYR A 25 -17.74 -29.80 9.12
CA TYR A 25 -19.14 -30.12 9.47
C TYR A 25 -19.25 -31.39 10.33
N TRP A 26 -18.55 -32.46 9.93
CA TRP A 26 -18.58 -33.76 10.62
C TRP A 26 -17.89 -33.72 11.98
N ASP A 27 -16.79 -32.99 12.09
CA ASP A 27 -16.02 -32.83 13.31
C ASP A 27 -16.74 -31.91 14.31
N ALA A 28 -17.33 -30.82 13.84
CA ALA A 28 -18.06 -29.87 14.69
C ALA A 28 -19.17 -30.55 15.51
N GLY A 29 -19.88 -31.52 14.93
CA GLY A 29 -20.87 -32.32 15.66
C GLY A 29 -20.28 -33.26 16.72
N ARG A 30 -19.03 -33.72 16.55
CA ARG A 30 -18.34 -34.58 17.53
C ARG A 30 -17.72 -33.79 18.67
N VAL A 31 -17.16 -32.62 18.39
CA VAL A 31 -16.44 -31.81 19.37
C VAL A 31 -17.34 -30.82 20.13
N GLY A 32 -18.66 -30.85 19.88
CA GLY A 32 -19.63 -29.99 20.58
C GLY A 32 -19.72 -28.56 20.03
N LEU A 33 -19.29 -28.33 18.80
CA LEU A 33 -19.35 -27.04 18.12
C LEU A 33 -20.70 -26.87 17.42
N GLU A 34 -21.75 -26.58 18.19
CA GLU A 34 -23.10 -26.41 17.66
C GLU A 34 -23.44 -24.96 17.22
N PRO A 35 -24.26 -24.78 16.17
CA PRO A 35 -24.67 -25.80 15.21
C PRO A 35 -23.53 -26.12 14.21
N PRO A 36 -23.31 -27.38 13.79
CA PRO A 36 -22.25 -27.74 12.83
C PRO A 36 -22.31 -26.97 11.50
N LEU A 37 -23.51 -26.60 11.08
CA LEU A 37 -23.74 -25.83 9.86
C LEU A 37 -23.08 -24.45 9.89
N LYS A 38 -23.01 -23.80 11.06
CA LYS A 38 -22.33 -22.50 11.22
C LYS A 38 -20.85 -22.62 10.87
N TRP A 39 -20.19 -23.65 11.37
CA TRP A 39 -18.77 -23.87 11.16
C TRP A 39 -18.47 -24.26 9.72
N ALA A 40 -19.30 -25.15 9.14
CA ALA A 40 -19.22 -25.46 7.72
C ALA A 40 -19.37 -24.22 6.84
N ALA A 41 -20.31 -23.33 7.15
CA ALA A 41 -20.51 -22.08 6.43
C ALA A 41 -19.28 -21.16 6.55
N ILE A 42 -18.75 -20.96 7.76
CA ILE A 42 -17.54 -20.16 7.96
C ILE A 42 -16.37 -20.71 7.14
N THR A 43 -16.08 -22.01 7.26
CA THR A 43 -15.00 -22.67 6.50
C THR A 43 -15.21 -22.52 5.01
N PHE A 44 -16.44 -22.66 4.51
CA PHE A 44 -16.75 -22.56 3.08
C PHE A 44 -16.59 -21.13 2.55
N PHE A 45 -17.18 -20.13 3.21
CA PHE A 45 -17.34 -18.77 2.67
C PHE A 45 -16.14 -17.86 2.90
N VAL A 46 -15.35 -18.05 3.96
CA VAL A 46 -14.21 -17.16 4.27
C VAL A 46 -13.23 -17.04 3.09
N PRO A 47 -12.82 -18.13 2.40
CA PRO A 47 -11.95 -18.01 1.23
C PRO A 47 -12.57 -17.26 0.05
N LEU A 48 -13.90 -17.28 -0.10
CA LEU A 48 -14.59 -16.54 -1.16
C LEU A 48 -14.45 -15.03 -0.93
N PHE A 49 -14.56 -14.56 0.31
CA PHE A 49 -14.34 -13.15 0.61
C PHE A 49 -12.91 -12.71 0.26
N GLY A 50 -11.89 -13.52 0.61
CA GLY A 50 -10.52 -13.24 0.19
C GLY A 50 -10.35 -13.19 -1.34
N PHE A 51 -11.03 -14.10 -2.06
CA PHE A 51 -11.04 -14.09 -3.51
C PHE A 51 -11.73 -12.84 -4.09
N PHE A 52 -12.88 -12.43 -3.54
CA PHE A 52 -13.57 -11.22 -3.99
C PHE A 52 -12.77 -9.96 -3.70
N ILE A 53 -12.13 -9.85 -2.54
CA ILE A 53 -11.22 -8.74 -2.24
C ILE A 53 -10.12 -8.66 -3.30
N TYR A 54 -9.49 -9.78 -3.64
CA TYR A 54 -8.51 -9.82 -4.72
C TYR A 54 -9.09 -9.36 -6.06
N LEU A 55 -10.31 -9.74 -6.41
CA LEU A 55 -10.95 -9.30 -7.66
C LEU A 55 -11.21 -7.79 -7.67
N PHE A 56 -11.71 -7.23 -6.56
CA PHE A 56 -11.95 -5.79 -6.44
C PHE A 56 -10.64 -5.02 -6.50
N GLU A 57 -9.64 -5.41 -5.71
CA GLU A 57 -8.30 -4.80 -5.73
C GLU A 57 -7.68 -4.88 -7.12
N ARG A 58 -7.80 -6.02 -7.80
CA ARG A 58 -7.32 -6.19 -9.17
C ARG A 58 -8.02 -5.26 -10.16
N SER A 59 -9.30 -4.99 -9.98
CA SER A 59 -10.06 -4.10 -10.87
C SER A 59 -9.65 -2.63 -10.74
N GLU A 60 -9.08 -2.23 -9.60
CA GLU A 60 -8.56 -0.87 -9.38
C GLU A 60 -7.19 -0.63 -10.05
N LEU A 61 -6.49 -1.69 -10.47
CA LEU A 61 -5.17 -1.59 -11.11
C LEU A 61 -5.22 -1.31 -12.61
N ASP A 62 -6.40 -1.27 -13.23
CA ASP A 62 -6.55 -0.98 -14.65
C ASP A 62 -6.49 0.54 -14.90
N TYR A 63 -5.31 1.11 -14.66
CA TYR A 63 -5.02 2.50 -14.99
C TYR A 63 -4.76 2.62 -16.49
N ASN A 64 -5.64 3.33 -17.19
CA ASN A 64 -5.41 3.69 -18.59
C ASN A 64 -4.70 5.06 -18.65
N PRO A 65 -3.39 5.09 -18.93
CA PRO A 65 -2.65 6.34 -18.99
C PRO A 65 -3.14 7.24 -20.12
N ASP A 66 -3.78 6.73 -21.17
CA ASP A 66 -4.26 7.53 -22.29
C ASP A 66 -5.58 8.25 -21.99
N GLU A 67 -6.30 7.82 -20.95
CA GLU A 67 -7.55 8.41 -20.49
C GLU A 67 -7.38 9.24 -19.20
N ASP A 68 -6.18 9.26 -18.62
CA ASP A 68 -5.91 10.08 -17.44
C ASP A 68 -5.77 11.57 -17.80
N PRO A 69 -6.69 12.46 -17.35
CA PRO A 69 -6.62 13.89 -17.60
C PRO A 69 -5.40 14.58 -16.95
N TYR A 70 -4.69 13.90 -16.05
CA TYR A 70 -3.48 14.41 -15.41
C TYR A 70 -2.18 13.81 -15.99
N LYS A 71 -2.26 12.96 -17.02
CA LYS A 71 -1.10 12.34 -17.66
C LYS A 71 -0.14 13.40 -18.22
N GLY A 72 1.07 13.48 -17.66
CA GLY A 72 2.13 14.37 -18.17
C GLY A 72 1.94 15.86 -17.85
N HIS A 73 1.00 16.23 -16.98
CA HIS A 73 0.82 17.60 -16.52
C HIS A 73 1.65 17.88 -15.26
N ASN A 74 2.40 18.98 -15.28
CA ASN A 74 3.01 19.55 -14.07
C ASN A 74 1.87 20.16 -13.25
N PHE A 75 1.60 19.59 -12.07
CA PHE A 75 0.60 20.15 -11.17
C PHE A 75 1.01 21.56 -10.76
N ASN A 76 0.03 22.47 -10.67
CA ASN A 76 0.27 23.82 -10.16
C ASN A 76 0.52 23.74 -8.65
N ILE A 77 1.78 23.54 -8.26
CA ILE A 77 2.19 23.57 -6.87
C ILE A 77 2.13 25.03 -6.42
N HIS A 78 1.40 25.30 -5.34
CA HIS A 78 1.36 26.62 -4.75
C HIS A 78 2.79 27.03 -4.36
N PRO A 79 3.24 28.28 -4.63
CA PRO A 79 4.63 28.68 -4.43
C PRO A 79 5.14 28.47 -3.00
N SER A 80 4.26 28.50 -1.99
CA SER A 80 4.62 28.20 -0.59
C SER A 80 4.87 26.70 -0.28
N ARG A 81 4.63 25.80 -1.25
CA ARG A 81 4.80 24.35 -1.14
C ARG A 81 5.63 23.77 -2.31
N ALA A 82 6.19 24.63 -3.16
CA ALA A 82 7.00 24.20 -4.30
C ALA A 82 8.24 23.41 -3.86
N ASP A 83 8.75 23.69 -2.66
CA ASP A 83 9.91 23.00 -2.07
C ASP A 83 9.56 21.63 -1.43
N ASP A 84 8.27 21.31 -1.22
CA ASP A 84 7.82 20.08 -0.54
C ASP A 84 7.63 18.88 -1.48
N ALA A 85 7.84 19.03 -2.80
CA ALA A 85 7.48 17.98 -3.77
C ALA A 85 8.59 17.65 -4.77
N PRO A 86 9.47 16.68 -4.45
CA PRO A 86 10.10 15.82 -5.45
C PRO A 86 9.39 14.46 -5.44
N LEU A 87 8.08 14.43 -5.72
CA LEU A 87 7.39 13.15 -5.89
C LEU A 87 7.72 12.59 -7.27
N ARG A 88 8.72 11.70 -7.32
CA ARG A 88 8.94 10.82 -8.47
C ARG A 88 7.65 10.05 -8.72
N SER A 89 7.03 10.25 -9.88
CA SER A 89 5.96 9.38 -10.34
C SER A 89 6.49 7.95 -10.42
N ARG A 90 5.74 7.00 -9.86
CA ARG A 90 6.06 5.57 -9.94
C ARG A 90 5.99 5.15 -11.42
N GLY A 91 7.14 5.18 -12.10
CA GLY A 91 7.30 4.88 -13.53
C GLY A 91 8.04 5.94 -14.37
N ASP A 92 8.67 6.94 -13.77
CA ASP A 92 9.46 7.95 -14.51
C ASP A 92 10.87 7.43 -14.85
N ASP A 93 11.06 6.96 -16.10
CA ASP A 93 12.32 6.45 -16.67
C ASP A 93 13.13 7.53 -17.41
N ARG A 94 12.99 8.81 -17.04
CA ARG A 94 13.84 9.88 -17.59
C ARG A 94 15.27 9.76 -17.05
N LEU A 95 16.14 9.17 -17.86
CA LEU A 95 17.58 9.32 -17.77
C LEU A 95 17.96 10.74 -18.22
N ASP A 96 18.20 11.65 -17.28
CA ASP A 96 18.92 12.89 -17.57
C ASP A 96 20.43 12.60 -17.47
N THR A 97 20.96 11.89 -18.48
CA THR A 97 22.39 11.92 -18.78
C THR A 97 22.56 12.86 -19.95
N ASP A 98 22.67 14.16 -19.67
CA ASP A 98 23.20 15.18 -20.59
C ASP A 98 23.64 16.41 -19.75
N LEU A 99 24.57 16.19 -18.82
CA LEU A 99 25.51 17.22 -18.42
C LEU A 99 26.82 16.95 -19.14
N GLU A 100 26.81 17.26 -20.44
CA GLU A 100 27.99 17.42 -21.27
C GLU A 100 28.79 18.63 -20.75
N VAL A 101 29.63 18.41 -19.73
CA VAL A 101 30.69 19.35 -19.35
C VAL A 101 31.97 18.89 -20.04
N GLU A 102 32.07 19.22 -21.32
CA GLU A 102 33.36 19.26 -21.99
C GLU A 102 34.19 20.43 -21.43
N ARG A 103 35.45 20.09 -21.12
CA ARG A 103 36.64 20.96 -21.19
C ARG A 103 36.97 21.83 -19.97
N TRP A 104 37.87 21.32 -19.10
CA TRP A 104 39.13 21.91 -18.58
C TRP A 104 39.90 20.73 -17.93
N GLY A 105 41.14 20.36 -18.23
CA GLY A 105 42.34 21.18 -18.41
C GLY A 105 43.10 21.26 -17.07
N GLU A 106 44.16 20.47 -16.93
CA GLU A 106 45.32 20.61 -16.02
C GLU A 106 45.14 20.49 -14.48
N ASP A 107 45.74 19.40 -13.97
CA ASP A 107 46.61 19.26 -12.79
C ASP A 107 46.90 20.55 -11.98
N GLY A 108 46.65 20.51 -10.66
CA GLY A 108 46.99 21.62 -9.77
C GLY A 108 46.54 21.45 -8.32
N ASP A 109 47.36 20.73 -7.57
CA ASP A 109 47.41 20.59 -6.11
C ASP A 109 47.58 21.95 -5.39
N GLY A 110 46.82 22.16 -4.30
CA GLY A 110 46.97 23.35 -3.44
C GLY A 110 46.02 23.37 -2.22
N ASP A 111 46.59 23.10 -1.06
CA ASP A 111 46.03 23.32 0.29
C ASP A 111 45.67 24.79 0.55
N ALA A 112 44.60 25.06 1.33
CA ALA A 112 44.59 25.99 2.48
C ALA A 112 43.18 26.35 3.00
N ASP A 113 42.94 25.98 4.27
CA ASP A 113 42.49 26.77 5.43
C ASP A 113 41.37 27.82 5.31
N GLY A 114 40.38 27.79 6.22
CA GLY A 114 39.52 28.96 6.46
C GLY A 114 38.34 28.75 7.40
N ALA A 115 38.42 29.31 8.61
CA ALA A 115 37.53 29.10 9.75
C ALA A 115 36.21 29.91 9.77
N SER A 116 35.23 29.37 10.52
CA SER A 116 34.34 30.02 11.51
C SER A 116 33.44 31.21 11.14
N SER A 117 32.12 31.02 11.29
CA SER A 117 31.20 31.76 12.21
C SER A 117 29.74 31.40 11.83
N GLY A 118 28.71 31.29 12.67
CA GLY A 118 28.45 31.63 14.07
C GLY A 118 26.97 32.06 14.20
N GLY A 119 26.24 31.59 15.22
CA GLY A 119 24.88 32.05 15.61
C GLY A 119 23.78 30.99 15.38
N ARG A 120 23.24 30.21 16.33
CA ARG A 120 22.73 30.38 17.71
C ARG A 120 21.33 31.05 17.80
N GLY A 121 20.37 30.28 18.34
CA GLY A 121 19.06 30.70 18.90
C GLY A 121 17.87 30.31 18.00
N ASP A 122 16.75 29.75 18.45
CA ASP A 122 16.24 29.41 19.79
C ASP A 122 15.12 28.37 19.60
N ALA A 123 14.97 27.45 20.57
CA ALA A 123 13.79 26.60 20.70
C ALA A 123 12.66 27.38 21.38
N PRO A 124 11.39 27.01 21.12
CA PRO A 124 10.56 26.66 22.26
C PRO A 124 9.74 25.38 22.03
N THR A 125 9.94 24.47 22.98
CA THR A 125 8.93 23.75 23.78
C THR A 125 7.75 23.09 23.07
N GLY A 126 7.66 21.77 23.28
CA GLY A 126 6.52 20.97 22.90
C GLY A 126 5.28 21.20 23.76
N ALA A 127 4.18 20.68 23.23
CA ALA A 127 3.00 20.29 23.98
C ALA A 127 2.39 19.12 23.22
N GLY A 128 2.79 17.91 23.60
CA GLY A 128 1.93 16.76 23.45
C GLY A 128 1.06 16.71 24.69
N GLU A 129 -0.24 16.53 24.53
CA GLU A 129 -1.06 15.88 25.55
C GLU A 129 -2.20 15.18 24.82
N ALA A 130 -2.37 13.91 25.16
CA ALA A 130 -3.40 13.01 24.68
C ALA A 130 -4.48 12.87 25.76
N ASP A 131 -5.56 12.19 25.38
CA ASP A 131 -6.64 11.67 26.24
C ASP A 131 -7.59 12.78 26.76
N ASP A 132 -8.89 12.61 26.94
CA ASP A 132 -9.80 11.48 27.14
C ASP A 132 -11.23 11.97 26.74
N GLY A 133 -12.12 11.14 26.17
CA GLY A 133 -13.05 10.34 26.95
C GLY A 133 -14.26 11.15 27.44
N GLU A 134 -15.43 11.00 26.77
CA GLU A 134 -16.76 10.76 27.38
C GLU A 134 -17.92 11.24 26.47
N THR A 135 -18.64 10.27 25.93
CA THR A 135 -19.99 10.43 25.38
C THR A 135 -21.00 10.09 26.48
N SER A 136 -21.76 11.07 26.95
CA SER A 136 -22.96 10.84 27.74
C SER A 136 -24.20 11.19 26.92
N HIS A 137 -24.90 10.13 26.51
CA HIS A 137 -26.24 10.15 25.96
C HIS A 137 -27.19 9.86 27.14
N ASP A 138 -28.12 10.77 27.42
CA ASP A 138 -29.45 10.55 28.04
C ASP A 138 -29.95 11.86 28.67
N ASP A 139 -31.09 12.38 28.21
CA ASP A 139 -32.27 12.43 29.09
C ASP A 139 -33.58 12.68 28.31
N ARG A 140 -34.63 12.13 28.90
CA ARG A 140 -36.01 11.91 28.47
C ARG A 140 -36.84 13.17 28.18
N SER A 141 -37.87 13.00 27.34
CA SER A 141 -39.32 13.14 27.70
C SER A 141 -40.20 12.71 26.53
#